data_AF-A0A9E7ZJK2-F1
#
_entry.id   AF-A0A9E7ZJK2-F1
#
_cell.length_a   1.000
_cell.length_b   1.000
_cell.length_c   1.000
_cell.angle_alpha   90.00
_cell.angle_beta   90.00
_cell.angle_gamma   90.00
#
_symmetry.space_group_name_H-M   'P 1'
#
loop_
_entity.id
_entity.type
_entity.pdbx_description
1 polymer ?
#
loop_
_entity_poly.entity_id
_entity_poly.type
_entity_poly.pdbx_seq_one_letter_code
_entity_poly.pdbx_strand_id
1 'polypeptide(L)'
;MKQRLPDHLKELAQRVAQHEMGHYVVARAMGFRTGDVSVELTGPIDGHRGAAEITLPEPTGTMELIADYIARRVIVLYAGGAAETLPGDGAPSRAVDVERAVDIIRNPGQGAEQDHAKVRELIQVLRNVTRADTDVSDTAKVQSELDELDGQLFGRAVELVEMHAATIVGLAGNLADRIRRIGERVTLTAAYLESLSAVQEIATVEAMPAGEASESELEDRS
;
A
#
# COMPACT_ATOMS: atom_id res chain seq x y z
N MET A 1 -13.54 -1.03 35.97
CA MET A 1 -12.20 -1.29 35.40
C MET A 1 -12.31 -1.20 33.89
N LYS A 2 -11.55 -0.33 33.21
CA LYS A 2 -11.42 -0.40 31.75
C LYS A 2 -10.60 -1.65 31.45
N GLN A 3 -11.19 -2.67 30.82
CA GLN A 3 -10.41 -3.81 30.31
C GLN A 3 -9.41 -3.26 29.30
N ARG A 4 -8.13 -3.49 29.57
CA ARG A 4 -7.03 -3.13 28.67
C ARG A 4 -6.90 -4.25 27.65
N LEU A 5 -6.78 -3.91 26.37
CA LEU A 5 -6.46 -4.90 25.35
C LEU A 5 -5.15 -5.62 25.72
N PRO A 6 -5.11 -6.96 25.61
CA PRO A 6 -3.87 -7.73 25.61
C PRO A 6 -2.85 -7.17 24.62
N ASP A 7 -1.56 -7.30 24.93
CA ASP A 7 -0.49 -6.67 24.14
C ASP A 7 -0.43 -7.21 22.71
N HIS A 8 -0.64 -8.52 22.52
CA HIS A 8 -0.71 -9.13 21.18
C HIS A 8 -1.85 -8.56 20.32
N LEU A 9 -2.97 -8.15 20.93
CA LEU A 9 -4.07 -7.51 20.21
C LEU A 9 -3.79 -6.04 19.90
N LYS A 10 -2.96 -5.35 20.70
CA LYS A 10 -2.48 -4.01 20.35
C LYS A 10 -1.51 -4.06 19.18
N GLU A 11 -0.62 -5.03 19.17
CA GLU A 11 0.30 -5.26 18.05
C GLU A 11 -0.47 -5.60 16.77
N LEU A 12 -1.49 -6.46 16.87
CA LEU A 12 -2.39 -6.73 15.74
C LEU A 12 -3.11 -5.47 15.28
N ALA A 13 -3.70 -4.70 16.20
CA ALA A 13 -4.37 -3.44 15.87
C ALA A 13 -3.44 -2.45 15.18
N GLN A 14 -2.19 -2.33 15.65
CA GLN A 14 -1.18 -1.46 15.06
C GLN A 14 -0.86 -1.88 13.63
N ARG A 15 -0.59 -3.17 13.40
CA ARG A 15 -0.27 -3.70 12.06
C ARG A 15 -1.42 -3.48 11.07
N VAL A 16 -2.64 -3.82 11.46
CA VAL A 16 -3.82 -3.63 10.62
C VAL A 16 -4.05 -2.13 10.36
N ALA A 17 -3.87 -1.26 11.36
CA ALA A 17 -3.98 0.17 11.16
C ALA A 17 -2.87 0.72 10.25
N GLN A 18 -1.64 0.19 10.32
CA GLN A 18 -0.56 0.55 9.40
C GLN A 18 -0.88 0.13 7.96
N HIS A 19 -1.46 -1.06 7.77
CA HIS A 19 -1.92 -1.52 6.46
C HIS A 19 -2.91 -0.53 5.83
N GLU A 20 -3.97 -0.18 6.58
CA GLU A 20 -4.98 0.76 6.08
C GLU A 20 -4.43 2.18 5.89
N MET A 21 -3.54 2.63 6.76
CA MET A 21 -2.89 3.94 6.61
C MET A 21 -1.87 3.96 5.47
N GLY A 22 -1.25 2.83 5.13
CA GLY A 22 -0.44 2.67 3.94
C GLY A 22 -1.24 2.95 2.68
N HIS A 23 -2.40 2.30 2.54
CA HIS A 23 -3.34 2.60 1.46
C HIS A 23 -3.75 4.07 1.44
N TYR A 24 -4.18 4.61 2.57
CA TYR A 24 -4.68 5.99 2.65
C TYR A 24 -3.61 7.02 2.25
N VAL A 25 -2.44 6.95 2.87
CA VAL A 25 -1.37 7.95 2.68
C VAL A 25 -0.81 7.88 1.27
N VAL A 26 -0.53 6.66 0.77
CA VAL A 26 0.00 6.49 -0.59
C VAL A 26 -1.05 6.84 -1.64
N ALA A 27 -2.34 6.55 -1.41
CA ALA A 27 -3.40 7.00 -2.31
C ALA A 27 -3.43 8.52 -2.45
N ARG A 28 -3.27 9.24 -1.33
CA ARG A 28 -3.20 10.71 -1.33
C ARG A 28 -1.95 11.22 -2.06
N ALA A 29 -0.79 10.60 -1.83
CA ALA A 29 0.45 10.92 -2.53
C ALA A 29 0.35 10.67 -4.05
N MET A 30 -0.41 9.64 -4.45
CA MET A 30 -0.73 9.34 -5.84
C MET A 30 -1.90 10.19 -6.40
N GLY A 31 -2.38 11.20 -5.66
CA GLY A 31 -3.40 12.13 -6.14
C GLY A 31 -4.83 11.59 -6.14
N PHE A 32 -5.08 10.40 -5.57
CA PHE A 32 -6.45 9.95 -5.34
C PHE A 32 -7.09 10.77 -4.21
N ARG A 33 -8.41 10.99 -4.34
CA ARG A 33 -9.21 11.49 -3.22
C ARG A 33 -9.45 10.35 -2.24
N THR A 34 -9.25 10.61 -0.97
CA THR A 34 -9.43 9.65 0.12
C THR A 34 -10.57 10.07 1.06
N GLY A 35 -11.09 9.11 1.81
CA GLY A 35 -12.21 9.29 2.74
C GLY A 35 -11.89 8.77 4.14
N ASP A 36 -12.86 8.06 4.72
CA ASP A 36 -12.72 7.49 6.06
C ASP A 36 -11.72 6.32 6.09
N VAL A 37 -11.08 6.10 7.24
CA VAL A 37 -10.26 4.91 7.52
C VAL A 37 -10.77 4.23 8.78
N SER A 38 -10.97 2.91 8.73
CA SER A 38 -11.54 2.17 9.86
C SER A 38 -10.88 0.83 10.11
N VAL A 39 -10.84 0.41 11.38
CA VAL A 39 -10.34 -0.89 11.82
C VAL A 39 -11.28 -1.48 12.87
N GLU A 40 -11.50 -2.79 12.81
CA GLU A 40 -12.23 -3.60 13.78
C GLU A 40 -11.45 -4.90 14.04
N LEU A 41 -11.16 -5.21 15.31
CA LEU A 41 -10.69 -6.54 15.68
C LEU A 41 -11.90 -7.46 15.86
N THR A 42 -11.99 -8.56 15.12
CA THR A 42 -13.16 -9.46 15.12
C THR A 42 -12.92 -10.76 15.90
N GLY A 43 -11.66 -11.10 16.20
CA GLY A 43 -11.31 -12.31 16.92
C GLY A 43 -10.15 -12.11 17.92
N PRO A 44 -9.91 -13.10 18.80
CA PRO A 44 -8.87 -13.02 19.83
C PRO A 44 -7.45 -13.39 19.34
N ILE A 45 -7.31 -13.87 18.09
CA ILE A 45 -6.05 -14.34 17.52
C ILE A 45 -5.64 -13.46 16.33
N ASP A 46 -6.40 -13.50 15.23
CA ASP A 46 -6.03 -12.88 13.95
C ASP A 46 -7.21 -12.22 13.20
N GLY A 47 -8.45 -12.49 13.61
CA GLY A 47 -9.63 -11.91 12.98
C GLY A 47 -9.64 -10.39 13.07
N HIS A 48 -9.68 -9.71 11.92
CA HIS A 48 -9.80 -8.26 11.80
C HIS A 48 -10.57 -7.87 10.54
N ARG A 49 -10.99 -6.61 10.48
CA ARG A 49 -11.50 -5.93 9.28
C ARG A 49 -10.91 -4.53 9.25
N GLY A 50 -10.27 -4.19 8.14
CA GLY A 50 -9.81 -2.84 7.86
C GLY A 50 -10.49 -2.31 6.60
N ALA A 51 -10.53 -0.99 6.47
CA ALA A 51 -10.91 -0.33 5.22
C ALA A 51 -10.35 1.09 5.19
N ALA A 52 -9.69 1.44 4.08
CA ALA A 52 -9.39 2.80 3.67
C ALA A 52 -10.26 3.19 2.45
N GLU A 53 -11.05 4.25 2.60
CA GLU A 53 -11.88 4.75 1.51
C GLU A 53 -11.04 5.54 0.50
N ILE A 54 -11.08 5.10 -0.76
CA ILE A 54 -10.39 5.73 -1.88
C ILE A 54 -11.41 5.93 -3.01
N THR A 55 -11.54 7.16 -3.49
CA THR A 55 -12.43 7.49 -4.60
C THR A 55 -11.73 7.16 -5.92
N LEU A 56 -12.15 6.08 -6.56
CA LEU A 56 -11.57 5.58 -7.81
C LEU A 56 -12.04 6.30 -9.10
N PRO A 57 -13.26 6.86 -9.19
CA PRO A 57 -13.68 7.54 -10.41
C PRO A 57 -12.84 8.81 -10.68
N GLU A 58 -12.13 8.79 -11.81
CA GLU A 58 -11.40 9.94 -12.37
C GLU A 58 -11.42 9.91 -13.92
N PRO A 59 -11.16 11.05 -14.59
CA PRO A 59 -11.10 11.10 -16.05
C PRO A 59 -9.90 10.32 -16.63
N THR A 60 -10.17 9.31 -17.48
CA THR A 60 -9.15 8.46 -18.12
C THR A 60 -9.30 8.46 -19.65
N GLY A 61 -9.39 9.66 -20.24
CA GLY A 61 -9.77 9.84 -21.65
C GLY A 61 -8.74 9.41 -22.70
N THR A 62 -7.54 9.01 -22.31
CA THR A 62 -6.48 8.53 -23.22
C THR A 62 -5.81 7.27 -22.66
N MET A 63 -5.09 6.52 -23.49
CA MET A 63 -4.37 5.32 -23.06
C MET A 63 -3.27 5.64 -22.04
N GLU A 64 -2.61 6.78 -22.18
CA GLU A 64 -1.59 7.26 -21.24
C GLU A 64 -2.21 7.50 -19.86
N LEU A 65 -3.39 8.13 -19.80
CA LEU A 65 -4.11 8.36 -18.54
C LEU A 65 -4.63 7.06 -17.92
N ILE A 66 -5.02 6.07 -18.73
CA ILE A 66 -5.39 4.74 -18.23
C ILE A 66 -4.17 4.02 -17.65
N ALA A 67 -3.04 4.05 -18.35
CA ALA A 67 -1.81 3.43 -17.88
C ALA A 67 -1.33 4.05 -16.56
N ASP A 68 -1.32 5.39 -16.48
CA ASP A 68 -0.98 6.12 -15.25
C ASP A 68 -1.93 5.77 -14.10
N TYR A 69 -3.25 5.78 -14.33
CA TYR A 69 -4.25 5.38 -13.34
C TYR A 69 -3.99 3.97 -12.79
N ILE A 70 -3.72 3.01 -13.68
CA ILE A 70 -3.47 1.63 -13.29
C ILE A 70 -2.18 1.53 -12.47
N ALA A 71 -1.10 2.17 -12.91
CA ALA A 71 0.19 2.19 -12.20
C ALA A 71 0.03 2.75 -10.78
N ARG A 72 -0.60 3.93 -10.64
CA ARG A 72 -0.92 4.53 -9.34
C ARG A 72 -1.75 3.61 -8.48
N ARG A 73 -2.74 2.93 -9.05
CA ARG A 73 -3.61 2.03 -8.29
C ARG A 73 -2.86 0.80 -7.78
N VAL A 74 -1.95 0.23 -8.59
CA VAL A 74 -1.09 -0.89 -8.19
C VAL A 74 -0.16 -0.49 -7.04
N ILE A 75 0.49 0.67 -7.15
CA ILE A 75 1.35 1.23 -6.09
C ILE A 75 0.59 1.32 -4.76
N VAL A 76 -0.64 1.86 -4.78
CA VAL A 76 -1.48 1.97 -3.58
C VAL A 76 -1.82 0.60 -3.00
N LEU A 77 -2.08 -0.41 -3.83
CA LEU A 77 -2.42 -1.75 -3.36
C LEU A 77 -1.22 -2.44 -2.69
N TYR A 78 -0.01 -2.28 -3.22
CA TYR A 78 1.20 -2.77 -2.53
C TYR A 78 1.49 -2.04 -1.23
N ALA A 79 1.16 -0.73 -1.16
CA ALA A 79 1.48 0.10 0.00
C ALA A 79 0.89 -0.43 1.31
N GLY A 80 -0.27 -1.10 1.29
CA GLY A 80 -0.85 -1.69 2.50
C GLY A 80 0.06 -2.77 3.11
N GLY A 81 0.45 -3.77 2.31
CA GLY A 81 1.35 -4.82 2.75
C GLY A 81 2.74 -4.32 3.14
N ALA A 82 3.28 -3.35 2.40
CA ALA A 82 4.58 -2.73 2.74
C ALA A 82 4.51 -1.97 4.07
N ALA A 83 3.47 -1.15 4.28
CA ALA A 83 3.29 -0.35 5.48
C ALA A 83 3.09 -1.19 6.75
N GLU A 84 2.48 -2.37 6.65
CA GLU A 84 2.33 -3.30 7.77
C GLU A 84 3.67 -3.73 8.39
N THR A 85 4.76 -3.66 7.61
CA THR A 85 6.10 -4.03 8.08
C THR A 85 6.85 -2.88 8.74
N LEU A 86 6.34 -1.65 8.65
CA LEU A 86 7.01 -0.49 9.23
C LEU A 86 7.18 -0.71 10.73
N PRO A 87 8.38 -0.42 11.27
CA PRO A 87 8.59 -0.51 12.70
C PRO A 87 7.74 0.54 13.43
N GLY A 88 7.38 0.24 14.67
CA GLY A 88 6.56 1.14 15.50
C GLY A 88 7.25 2.47 15.83
N ASP A 89 6.52 3.35 16.50
CA ASP A 89 7.01 4.68 16.84
C ASP A 89 8.27 4.63 17.72
N GLY A 90 9.21 5.55 17.46
CA GLY A 90 10.51 5.61 18.13
C GLY A 90 11.57 4.61 17.65
N ALA A 91 11.29 3.78 16.65
CA ALA A 91 12.30 2.92 16.05
C ALA A 91 13.42 3.72 15.36
N PRO A 92 14.68 3.23 15.39
CA PRO A 92 15.83 3.93 14.81
C PRO A 92 15.81 3.93 13.28
N SER A 93 15.13 2.94 12.67
CA SER A 93 14.91 2.84 11.24
C SER A 93 13.43 3.08 10.94
N ARG A 94 13.15 3.62 9.75
CA ARG A 94 11.81 3.74 9.17
C ARG A 94 11.67 2.93 7.89
N ALA A 95 12.61 2.00 7.67
CA ALA A 95 12.65 1.17 6.48
C ALA A 95 11.57 0.09 6.54
N VAL A 96 11.04 -0.23 5.36
CA VAL A 96 10.16 -1.37 5.14
C VAL A 96 11.00 -2.65 5.23
N ASP A 97 10.47 -3.67 5.89
CA ASP A 97 11.04 -5.02 5.80
C ASP A 97 10.54 -5.65 4.50
N VAL A 98 11.35 -5.52 3.44
CA VAL A 98 10.98 -5.90 2.08
C VAL A 98 10.65 -7.40 1.97
N GLU A 99 11.44 -8.27 2.62
CA GLU A 99 11.21 -9.71 2.60
C GLU A 99 9.86 -10.04 3.25
N ARG A 100 9.59 -9.44 4.41
CA ARG A 100 8.31 -9.61 5.11
C ARG A 100 7.14 -9.02 4.32
N ALA A 101 7.32 -7.89 3.65
CA ALA A 101 6.28 -7.27 2.85
C ALA A 101 5.89 -8.19 1.69
N VAL A 102 6.89 -8.76 0.99
CA VAL A 102 6.68 -9.77 -0.05
C VAL A 102 5.91 -10.97 0.52
N ASP A 103 6.27 -11.45 1.70
CA ASP A 103 5.58 -12.56 2.34
C ASP A 103 4.12 -12.24 2.67
N ILE A 104 3.83 -11.05 3.20
CA ILE A 104 2.45 -10.60 3.51
C ILE A 104 1.61 -10.50 2.23
N ILE A 105 2.18 -9.93 1.17
CA ILE A 105 1.48 -9.68 -0.09
C ILE A 105 1.23 -10.98 -0.86
N ARG A 106 2.25 -11.83 -0.97
CA ARG A 106 2.23 -12.97 -1.90
C ARG A 106 1.69 -14.25 -1.28
N ASN A 107 1.71 -14.40 0.04
CA ASN A 107 1.24 -15.63 0.69
C ASN A 107 -0.23 -15.53 1.15
N PRO A 108 -1.09 -16.50 0.78
CA PRO A 108 -2.48 -16.54 1.24
C PRO A 108 -2.59 -16.56 2.77
N GLY A 109 -3.65 -15.94 3.29
CA GLY A 109 -3.95 -15.92 4.73
C GLY A 109 -3.18 -14.88 5.56
N GLN A 110 -2.33 -14.05 4.95
CA GLN A 110 -1.61 -12.97 5.64
C GLN A 110 -2.32 -11.60 5.58
N GLY A 111 -3.56 -11.54 5.08
CA GLY A 111 -4.39 -10.33 5.09
C GLY A 111 -4.39 -9.50 3.81
N ALA A 112 -3.38 -9.64 2.94
CA ALA A 112 -3.26 -8.85 1.70
C ALA A 112 -3.69 -9.59 0.40
N GLU A 113 -4.29 -10.77 0.53
CA GLU A 113 -4.65 -11.64 -0.61
C GLU A 113 -5.55 -10.94 -1.65
N GLN A 114 -6.53 -10.17 -1.17
CA GLN A 114 -7.45 -9.46 -2.05
C GLN A 114 -6.77 -8.34 -2.84
N ASP A 115 -5.77 -7.69 -2.25
CA ASP A 115 -5.05 -6.60 -2.90
C ASP A 115 -4.02 -7.15 -3.88
N HIS A 116 -3.31 -8.22 -3.51
CA HIS A 116 -2.43 -8.93 -4.42
C HIS A 116 -3.19 -9.52 -5.62
N ALA A 117 -4.40 -10.04 -5.43
CA ALA A 117 -5.23 -10.50 -6.55
C ALA A 117 -5.55 -9.36 -7.53
N LYS A 118 -5.92 -8.17 -7.04
CA LYS A 118 -6.18 -6.99 -7.90
C LYS A 118 -4.91 -6.52 -8.60
N VAL A 119 -3.78 -6.50 -7.90
CA VAL A 119 -2.47 -6.13 -8.44
C VAL A 119 -2.13 -7.00 -9.64
N ARG A 120 -2.23 -8.33 -9.51
CA ARG A 120 -1.89 -9.25 -10.62
C ARG A 120 -2.73 -8.99 -11.86
N GLU A 121 -4.03 -8.78 -11.70
CA GLU A 121 -4.92 -8.46 -12.84
C GLU A 121 -4.60 -7.08 -13.44
N LEU A 122 -4.34 -6.07 -12.60
CA LEU A 122 -4.03 -4.71 -13.06
C LEU A 122 -2.70 -4.65 -13.83
N ILE A 123 -1.67 -5.37 -13.38
CA ILE A 123 -0.38 -5.44 -14.07
C ILE A 123 -0.53 -6.07 -15.47
N GLN A 124 -1.36 -7.10 -15.62
CA GLN A 124 -1.68 -7.68 -16.93
C GLN A 124 -2.29 -6.64 -17.88
N VAL A 125 -3.26 -5.86 -17.38
CA VAL A 125 -3.89 -4.80 -18.17
C VAL A 125 -2.88 -3.68 -18.49
N LEU A 126 -2.08 -3.26 -17.52
CA LEU A 126 -1.04 -2.24 -17.74
C LEU A 126 -0.05 -2.65 -18.82
N ARG A 127 0.42 -3.90 -18.78
CA ARG A 127 1.29 -4.47 -19.81
C ARG A 127 0.61 -4.41 -21.17
N ASN A 128 -0.65 -4.81 -21.26
CA ASN A 128 -1.38 -4.80 -22.54
C ASN A 128 -1.54 -3.40 -23.13
N VAL A 129 -1.64 -2.38 -22.29
CA VAL A 129 -1.71 -0.97 -22.73
C VAL A 129 -0.34 -0.41 -23.12
N THR A 130 0.70 -0.73 -22.36
CA THR A 130 2.04 -0.10 -22.48
C THR A 130 3.04 -0.87 -23.36
N ARG A 131 2.82 -2.17 -23.58
CA ARG A 131 3.69 -3.08 -24.35
C ARG A 131 2.89 -3.80 -25.44
N ALA A 132 1.98 -3.07 -26.11
CA ALA A 132 1.01 -3.61 -27.06
C ALA A 132 1.65 -4.29 -28.30
N ASP A 133 2.88 -3.91 -28.65
CA ASP A 133 3.57 -4.42 -29.84
C ASP A 133 4.27 -5.76 -29.63
N THR A 134 4.41 -6.21 -28.38
CA THR A 134 5.06 -7.49 -28.07
C THR A 134 4.12 -8.67 -28.38
N ASP A 135 4.60 -9.63 -29.18
CA ASP A 135 3.88 -10.87 -29.52
C ASP A 135 3.53 -11.67 -28.25
N VAL A 136 2.22 -11.85 -28.03
CA VAL A 136 1.69 -12.57 -26.85
C VAL A 136 2.01 -14.07 -26.85
N SER A 137 2.45 -14.62 -27.98
CA SER A 137 2.92 -16.00 -28.05
C SER A 137 4.34 -16.18 -27.53
N ASP A 138 5.12 -15.09 -27.42
CA ASP A 138 6.41 -15.07 -26.73
C ASP A 138 6.19 -14.96 -25.22
N THR A 139 5.85 -16.10 -24.61
CA THR A 139 5.53 -16.18 -23.19
C THR A 139 6.71 -15.79 -22.29
N ALA A 140 7.95 -15.98 -22.73
CA ALA A 140 9.13 -15.57 -21.98
C ALA A 140 9.27 -14.04 -21.96
N LYS A 141 9.07 -13.38 -23.10
CA LYS A 141 9.09 -11.92 -23.17
C LYS A 141 7.93 -11.31 -22.38
N VAL A 142 6.72 -11.86 -22.51
CA VAL A 142 5.54 -11.43 -21.73
C VAL A 142 5.83 -11.53 -20.23
N GLN A 143 6.35 -12.66 -19.75
CA GLN A 143 6.66 -12.84 -18.33
C GLN A 143 7.71 -11.83 -17.85
N SER A 144 8.77 -11.60 -18.64
CA SER A 144 9.79 -10.61 -18.31
C SER A 144 9.24 -9.19 -18.19
N GLU A 145 8.28 -8.80 -19.03
CA GLU A 145 7.62 -7.48 -18.95
C GLU A 145 6.72 -7.36 -17.71
N LEU A 146 6.04 -8.44 -17.34
CA LEU A 146 5.22 -8.48 -16.12
C LEU A 146 6.09 -8.38 -14.87
N ASP A 147 7.21 -9.11 -14.81
CA ASP A 147 8.16 -9.07 -13.70
C ASP A 147 8.80 -7.68 -13.57
N GLU A 148 9.13 -7.03 -14.70
CA GLU A 148 9.64 -5.66 -14.76
C GLU A 148 8.63 -4.68 -14.13
N LEU A 149 7.36 -4.75 -14.55
CA LEU A 149 6.29 -3.89 -14.02
C LEU A 149 5.99 -4.17 -12.54
N ASP A 150 5.93 -5.44 -12.11
CA ASP A 150 5.74 -5.84 -10.72
C ASP A 150 6.83 -5.26 -9.82
N GLY A 151 8.10 -5.45 -10.20
CA GLY A 151 9.26 -4.95 -9.45
C GLY A 151 9.30 -3.43 -9.37
N GLN A 152 9.07 -2.73 -10.49
CA GLN A 152 9.05 -1.27 -10.54
C GLN A 152 7.95 -0.66 -9.64
N LEU A 153 6.72 -1.17 -9.77
CA LEU A 153 5.58 -0.63 -9.02
C LEU A 153 5.64 -1.01 -7.54
N PHE A 154 6.17 -2.18 -7.20
CA PHE A 154 6.40 -2.58 -5.81
C PHE A 154 7.52 -1.73 -5.18
N GLY A 155 8.66 -1.58 -5.86
CA GLY A 155 9.75 -0.72 -5.40
C GLY A 155 9.28 0.72 -5.14
N ARG A 156 8.46 1.24 -6.05
CA ARG A 156 7.85 2.56 -5.88
C ARG A 156 6.92 2.65 -4.67
N ALA A 157 6.12 1.61 -4.41
CA ALA A 157 5.28 1.57 -3.23
C ALA A 157 6.11 1.59 -1.94
N VAL A 158 7.22 0.84 -1.90
CA VAL A 158 8.17 0.85 -0.78
C VAL A 158 8.75 2.24 -0.54
N GLU A 159 9.26 2.89 -1.60
CA GLU A 159 9.80 4.26 -1.49
C GLU A 159 8.80 5.25 -0.88
N LEU A 160 7.54 5.21 -1.33
CA LEU A 160 6.50 6.12 -0.83
C LEU A 160 6.09 5.81 0.61
N VAL A 161 6.04 4.52 0.96
CA VAL A 161 5.78 4.09 2.34
C VAL A 161 6.90 4.56 3.27
N GLU A 162 8.16 4.42 2.88
CA GLU A 162 9.30 4.90 3.68
C GLU A 162 9.35 6.42 3.77
N MET A 163 9.10 7.12 2.66
CA MET A 163 9.02 8.58 2.59
C MET A 163 7.97 9.13 3.57
N HIS A 164 6.85 8.44 3.71
CA HIS A 164 5.75 8.83 4.58
C HIS A 164 5.63 8.01 5.87
N ALA A 165 6.67 7.25 6.25
CA ALA A 165 6.61 6.29 7.34
C ALA A 165 6.17 6.93 8.67
N ALA A 166 6.64 8.14 8.98
CA ALA A 166 6.26 8.85 10.21
C ALA A 166 4.76 9.17 10.24
N THR A 167 4.20 9.62 9.12
CA THR A 167 2.77 9.93 8.99
C THR A 167 1.95 8.65 9.09
N ILE A 168 2.35 7.58 8.40
CA ILE A 168 1.67 6.28 8.43
C ILE A 168 1.65 5.72 9.86
N VAL A 169 2.82 5.63 10.51
CA VAL A 169 2.94 5.09 11.88
C VAL A 169 2.16 5.93 12.89
N GLY A 170 2.22 7.27 12.79
CA GLY A 170 1.51 8.17 13.69
C GLY A 170 -0.01 8.09 13.55
N LEU A 171 -0.52 8.06 12.31
CA LEU A 171 -1.96 7.89 12.05
C LEU A 171 -2.45 6.50 12.47
N ALA A 172 -1.65 5.46 12.21
CA ALA A 172 -1.95 4.09 12.60
C ALA A 172 -2.02 3.96 14.12
N GLY A 173 -1.07 4.54 14.86
CA GLY A 173 -1.10 4.59 16.33
C GLY A 173 -2.34 5.29 16.86
N ASN A 174 -2.70 6.45 16.29
CA ASN A 174 -3.93 7.18 16.65
C ASN A 174 -5.20 6.33 16.43
N LEU A 175 -5.26 5.56 15.35
CA LEU A 175 -6.38 4.67 15.08
C LEU A 175 -6.38 3.44 16.02
N ALA A 176 -5.24 2.78 16.20
CA ALA A 176 -5.09 1.59 17.03
C ALA A 176 -5.37 1.88 18.52
N ASP A 177 -4.88 3.00 19.06
CA ASP A 177 -5.08 3.40 20.46
C ASP A 177 -6.55 3.65 20.83
N ARG A 178 -7.40 3.89 19.83
CA ARG A 178 -8.84 4.09 20.03
C ARG A 178 -9.60 2.78 20.12
N ILE A 179 -9.04 1.66 19.68
CA ILE A 179 -9.65 0.33 19.80
C ILE A 179 -9.53 -0.09 21.26
N ARG A 180 -10.64 -0.44 21.91
CA ARG A 180 -10.64 -0.82 23.33
C ARG A 180 -11.04 -2.26 23.58
N ARG A 181 -11.72 -2.89 22.62
CA ARG A 181 -12.22 -4.26 22.71
C ARG A 181 -12.45 -4.87 21.33
N ILE A 182 -12.50 -6.20 21.28
CA ILE A 182 -12.93 -6.96 20.11
C ILE A 182 -14.40 -6.63 19.78
N GLY A 183 -14.72 -6.53 18.49
CA GLY A 183 -16.04 -6.17 17.94
C GLY A 183 -16.32 -4.67 17.92
N GLU A 184 -15.37 -3.82 18.34
CA GLU A 184 -15.48 -2.38 18.22
C GLU A 184 -14.84 -1.92 16.90
N ARG A 185 -15.66 -1.36 16.02
CA ARG A 185 -15.19 -0.66 14.83
C ARG A 185 -14.84 0.78 15.18
N VAL A 186 -13.59 1.16 14.98
CA VAL A 186 -13.10 2.53 15.12
C VAL A 186 -12.91 3.12 13.74
N THR A 187 -13.26 4.40 13.57
CA THR A 187 -13.10 5.13 12.31
C THR A 187 -12.44 6.48 12.57
N LEU A 188 -11.42 6.81 11.79
CA LEU A 188 -10.97 8.19 11.59
C LEU A 188 -11.73 8.74 10.38
N THR A 189 -12.56 9.75 10.61
CA THR A 189 -13.37 10.33 9.54
C THR A 189 -12.52 11.21 8.62
N ALA A 190 -12.94 11.36 7.37
CA ALA A 190 -12.30 12.24 6.40
C ALA A 190 -12.13 13.66 6.97
N ALA A 191 -13.18 14.22 7.58
CA ALA A 191 -13.11 15.55 8.19
C ALA A 191 -12.07 15.65 9.32
N TYR A 192 -11.88 14.58 10.09
CA TYR A 192 -10.84 14.53 11.11
C TYR A 192 -9.45 14.43 10.48
N LEU A 193 -9.26 13.53 9.52
CA LEU A 193 -7.99 13.34 8.83
C LEU A 193 -7.54 14.62 8.12
N GLU A 194 -8.43 15.28 7.40
CA GLU A 194 -8.19 16.56 6.72
C GLU A 194 -7.88 17.72 7.68
N SER A 195 -8.18 17.59 8.98
CA SER A 195 -7.81 18.59 9.99
C SER A 195 -6.36 18.46 10.49
N LEU A 196 -5.68 17.36 10.16
CA LEU A 196 -4.31 17.08 10.62
C LEU A 196 -3.28 17.66 9.65
N SER A 197 -2.32 18.43 10.17
CA SER A 197 -1.24 19.00 9.34
C SER A 197 -0.44 17.93 8.59
N ALA A 198 -0.12 16.83 9.27
CA ALA A 198 0.60 15.70 8.68
C ALA A 198 -0.14 15.05 7.49
N VAL A 199 -1.47 15.14 7.47
CA VAL A 199 -2.26 14.73 6.31
C VAL A 199 -2.17 15.81 5.25
N GLN A 200 -2.47 17.07 5.56
CA GLN A 200 -2.44 18.19 4.61
C GLN A 200 -1.11 18.32 3.86
N GLU A 201 0.01 18.04 4.53
CA GLU A 201 1.38 18.15 4.00
C GLU A 201 1.80 17.01 3.04
N ILE A 202 1.00 15.95 2.86
CA ILE A 202 1.34 14.88 1.89
C ILE A 202 1.26 15.44 0.47
N ALA A 203 2.40 15.72 -0.13
CA ALA A 203 2.48 16.22 -1.49
C ALA A 203 2.10 15.14 -2.50
N THR A 204 1.50 15.55 -3.62
CA THR A 204 1.25 14.68 -4.76
C THR A 204 2.56 14.44 -5.50
N VAL A 205 2.80 13.21 -5.94
CA VAL A 205 4.01 12.81 -6.68
C VAL A 205 3.62 11.96 -7.88
N GLU A 206 4.52 11.89 -8.87
CA GLU A 206 4.32 11.07 -10.05
C GLU A 206 4.39 9.58 -9.70
N ALA A 207 3.60 8.79 -10.45
CA ALA A 207 3.53 7.33 -10.28
C ALA A 207 4.91 6.71 -10.52
N MET A 208 5.55 7.05 -11.63
CA MET A 208 6.88 6.60 -12.01
C MET A 208 7.74 7.83 -12.30
N PRO A 209 8.94 7.95 -11.71
CA PRO A 209 9.85 9.05 -12.06
C PRO A 209 10.24 8.96 -13.54
N ALA A 210 10.31 10.09 -14.21
CA ALA A 210 10.73 10.16 -15.60
C ALA A 210 12.20 9.70 -15.76
N GLY A 211 12.39 8.43 -16.10
CA GLY A 211 13.65 7.87 -16.59
C GLY A 211 14.77 7.77 -15.55
N GLU A 212 14.68 6.77 -14.67
CA GLU A 212 15.86 6.07 -14.15
C GLU A 212 15.64 4.57 -14.36
N ALA A 213 15.81 4.12 -15.61
CA ALA A 213 16.19 2.73 -15.83
C ALA A 213 17.54 2.56 -15.13
N SER A 214 17.59 1.80 -14.03
CA SER A 214 18.84 1.54 -13.33
C SER A 214 19.79 0.79 -14.26
N GLU A 215 20.85 1.48 -14.69
CA GLU A 215 21.95 0.93 -15.47
C GLU A 215 22.86 -0.04 -14.66
N SER A 216 22.38 -0.70 -13.60
CA SER A 216 23.27 -1.33 -12.61
C SER A 216 23.10 -2.84 -12.36
N GLU A 217 22.75 -3.66 -13.36
CA GLU A 217 22.82 -5.13 -13.23
C GLU A 217 23.45 -5.85 -14.44
N LEU A 218 24.48 -5.25 -15.07
CA LEU A 218 25.26 -5.93 -16.12
C LEU A 218 26.74 -6.17 -15.80
N GLU A 219 27.20 -5.89 -14.58
CA GLU A 219 28.59 -6.17 -14.18
C GLU A 219 28.67 -7.01 -12.90
N ASP A 220 28.12 -8.23 -12.91
CA ASP A 220 28.69 -9.27 -12.04
C ASP A 220 28.39 -10.71 -12.50
N ARG A 221 28.66 -11.00 -13.79
CA ARG A 221 28.87 -12.37 -14.29
C ARG A 221 29.92 -12.36 -15.39
N SER A 222 31.19 -12.31 -14.99
CA SER A 222 32.35 -12.69 -15.81
C SER A 222 33.20 -13.72 -15.07
#